data_AF-A0A829QMZ1-F1
#
_entry.id   AF-A0A829QMZ1-F1
#
_cell.length_a   1.000
_cell.length_b   1.000
_cell.length_c   1.000
_cell.angle_alpha   90.00
_cell.angle_beta   90.00
_cell.angle_gamma   90.00
#
_symmetry.space_group_name_H-M   'P 1'
#
loop_
_entity.id
_entity.type
_entity.pdbx_description
1 polymer ?
#
loop_
_entity_poly.entity_id
_entity_poly.type
_entity_poly.pdbx_seq_one_letter_code
_entity_poly.pdbx_strand_id
1 'polypeptide(L)' 'MNNCSAVQRALGDVSLSTVRRLWRTGELESVTIGRRRFSTDRQLADFIAKLEAV' A
#
# COMPACT_ATOMS: atom_id res chain seq x y z
N MET A 1 -7.21 0.77 8.55
CA MET A 1 -5.76 1.10 8.52
C MET A 1 -4.94 -0.16 8.37
N ASN A 2 -4.19 -0.26 7.27
CA ASN A 2 -3.63 -1.49 6.75
C ASN A 2 -2.12 -1.55 6.95
N ASN A 3 -1.65 -2.58 7.66
CA ASN A 3 -0.23 -2.87 7.77
C ASN A 3 0.31 -3.52 6.48
N CYS A 4 1.62 -3.79 6.43
CA CYS A 4 2.27 -4.33 5.23
C CYS A 4 1.61 -5.62 4.69
N SER A 5 1.21 -6.53 5.58
CA SER A 5 0.55 -7.79 5.21
C SER A 5 -0.90 -7.61 4.78
N ALA A 6 -1.62 -6.64 5.35
CA ALA A 6 -2.97 -6.30 4.91
C ALA A 6 -2.96 -5.67 3.51
N VAL A 7 -2.02 -4.75 3.25
CA VAL A 7 -1.84 -4.16 1.92
C VAL A 7 -1.43 -5.21 0.89
N GLN A 8 -0.53 -6.14 1.24
CA GLN A 8 -0.17 -7.27 0.36
C GLN A 8 -1.43 -8.04 -0.08
N ARG A 9 -2.28 -8.45 0.87
CA ARG A 9 -3.48 -9.23 0.57
C ARG A 9 -4.46 -8.45 -0.31
N ALA A 10 -4.64 -7.17 -0.03
CA ALA A 10 -5.52 -6.31 -0.83
C ALA A 10 -5.06 -6.11 -2.27
N LEU A 11 -3.75 -6.20 -2.53
CA LEU A 11 -3.16 -6.07 -3.86
C LEU A 11 -2.99 -7.41 -4.59
N GLY A 12 -3.64 -8.48 -4.13
CA GLY A 12 -3.56 -9.80 -4.78
C GLY A 12 -2.31 -10.60 -4.38
N ASP A 13 -1.96 -10.58 -3.10
CA ASP A 13 -0.83 -11.34 -2.50
C ASP A 13 0.57 -10.99 -3.05
N VAL A 14 0.75 -9.76 -3.52
CA VAL A 14 2.07 -9.23 -3.94
C VAL A 14 3.10 -9.28 -2.82
N SER A 15 4.38 -9.43 -3.18
CA SER A 15 5.44 -9.54 -2.16
C SER A 15 5.49 -8.32 -1.21
N LEU A 16 5.82 -8.55 0.06
CA LEU A 16 6.04 -7.47 1.04
C LEU A 16 7.14 -6.49 0.59
N SER A 17 8.14 -6.98 -0.16
CA SER A 17 9.18 -6.16 -0.77
C SER A 17 8.61 -5.19 -1.81
N THR A 18 7.62 -5.63 -2.59
CA THR A 18 6.88 -4.78 -3.52
C THR A 18 6.11 -3.70 -2.77
N VAL A 19 5.34 -4.06 -1.74
CA VAL A 19 4.60 -3.08 -0.91
C VAL A 19 5.55 -2.04 -0.31
N ARG A 20 6.68 -2.47 0.25
CA ARG A 20 7.69 -1.56 0.80
C ARG A 20 8.33 -0.68 -0.27
N ARG A 21 8.54 -1.21 -1.47
CA ARG A 21 9.03 -0.43 -2.62
C ARG A 21 8.02 0.65 -2.98
N LEU A 22 6.74 0.32 -3.13
CA LEU A 22 5.67 1.28 -3.45
C LEU A 22 5.56 2.39 -2.41
N TRP A 23 5.66 2.06 -1.12
CA TRP A 23 5.72 3.07 -0.06
C TRP A 23 6.98 3.92 -0.08
N ARG A 24 8.12 3.35 -0.49
CA ARG A 24 9.39 4.08 -0.60
C ARG A 24 9.42 5.00 -1.82
N THR A 25 8.83 4.59 -2.94
CA THR A 25 8.75 5.38 -4.17
C THR A 25 7.63 6.41 -4.13
N GLY A 26 6.66 6.27 -3.21
CA GLY A 26 5.51 7.16 -3.10
C GLY A 26 4.39 6.82 -4.08
N GLU A 27 4.52 5.73 -4.85
CA GLU A 27 3.47 5.22 -5.74
C GLU A 27 2.22 4.82 -4.94
N LEU A 28 2.42 4.21 -3.76
CA LEU A 28 1.37 3.95 -2.79
C LEU A 28 1.57 4.85 -1.58
N GLU A 29 0.56 5.66 -1.26
CA GLU A 29 0.61 6.50 -0.08
C GLU A 29 0.67 5.67 1.21
N SER A 30 1.40 6.19 2.19
CA SER A 30 1.49 5.58 3.51
C SER A 30 1.64 6.62 4.62
N VAL A 31 1.12 6.27 5.78
CA VAL A 31 1.29 6.98 7.05
C VAL A 31 2.28 6.20 7.90
N THR A 32 3.29 6.88 8.42
CA THR A 32 4.27 6.28 9.33
C THR A 32 3.81 6.48 10.77
N ILE A 33 3.70 5.39 11.54
CA ILE A 33 3.44 5.41 12.98
C ILE A 33 4.61 4.72 13.67
N GLY A 34 5.41 5.50 14.41
CA GLY A 34 6.66 5.03 15.00
C GLY A 34 7.64 4.53 13.93
N ARG A 35 8.00 3.24 13.99
CA ARG A 35 8.91 2.59 13.01
C ARG A 35 8.19 1.83 11.90
N ARG A 36 6.85 1.87 11.84
CA ARG A 36 6.03 1.08 10.90
C ARG A 36 5.23 1.98 9.98
N ARG A 37 5.04 1.53 8.73
CA ARG A 37 4.19 2.19 7.73
C ARG A 37 2.87 1.46 7.58
N PHE A 38 1.84 2.23 7.30
CA PHE A 38 0.48 1.76 7.10
C PHE A 38 -0.15 2.55 5.97
N SER A 39 -1.02 1.93 5.18
CA SER A 39 -1.88 2.66 4.25
C SER A 39 -3.29 2.72 4.83
N THR A 40 -3.98 3.84 4.66
CA THR A 40 -5.41 3.89 4.98
C THR A 40 -6.21 3.15 3.91
N ASP A 41 -7.46 2.80 4.23
CA ASP A 41 -8.35 2.13 3.29
C ASP A 41 -8.62 3.02 2.05
N ARG A 42 -8.72 4.34 2.26
CA ARG A 42 -8.81 5.33 1.17
C ARG A 42 -7.57 5.34 0.29
N GLN A 43 -6.37 5.40 0.87
CA GLN A 43 -5.10 5.39 0.11
C GLN A 43 -4.94 4.14 -0.76
N LEU A 44 -5.39 3.00 -0.25
CA LEU A 44 -5.36 1.74 -0.97
C LEU A 44 -6.39 1.71 -2.09
N ALA A 45 -7.62 2.16 -1.84
CA ALA A 45 -8.67 2.26 -2.85
C ALA A 45 -8.28 3.22 -3.99
N ASP A 46 -7.73 4.39 -3.65
CA ASP A 46 -7.25 5.38 -4.63
C ASP A 46 -6.12 4.80 -5.50
N PHE A 47 -5.24 3.96 -4.93
CA PHE A 47 -4.19 3.28 -5.67
C PHE A 47 -4.74 2.19 -6.60
N ILE A 48 -5.68 1.37 -6.13
CA ILE A 48 -6.32 0.33 -6.96
C ILE A 48 -7.07 0.97 -8.12
N ALA A 49 -7.85 2.03 -7.87
CA ALA A 49 -8.57 2.75 -8.90
C ALA A 49 -7.63 3.32 -10.00
N LYS A 50 -6.43 3.78 -9.63
CA LYS A 50 -5.41 4.21 -10.59
C LYS A 50 -4.88 3.06 -11.45
N LEU A 51 -4.74 1.85 -10.90
CA LEU A 51 -4.29 0.67 -11.64
C LEU A 51 -5.37 0.17 -12.60
N GLU A 52 -6.64 0.21 -12.21
CA GLU A 52 -7.78 -0.20 -13.04
C GLU A 52 -8.08 0.78 -14.18
N ALA A 53 -7.57 2.01 -14.10
CA ALA A 53 -7.73 3.03 -15.13
C ALA A 53 -6.70 2.93 -16.29
N VAL A 54 -5.76 1.97 -16.21
CA VAL A 54 -4.74 1.68 -17.23
C VAL A 54 -5.23 0.55 -18.13
#